data_AF-A0A2L2YY98-F1
#
_entry.id   AF-A0A2L2YY98-F1
#
_cell.length_a   1.000
_cell.length_b   1.000
_cell.length_c   1.000
_cell.angle_alpha   90.00
_cell.angle_beta   90.00
_cell.angle_gamma   90.00
#
_symmetry.space_group_name_H-M   'P 1'
#
loop_
_entity.id
_entity.type
_entity.pdbx_description
1 polymer ?
#
loop_
_entity_poly.entity_id
_entity_poly.type
_entity_poly.pdbx_seq_one_letter_code
_entity_poly.pdbx_strand_id
1 'polypeptide(L)'
;ERPKPIRQHSNLRQEGSMDFTTMNQLQFEEKPFEKVSQFRPHTTEKLTGEFDGTTTNQVMFGAQSGERPHMIKPKGNLELEKGTFSNETTNKSEFQQWQLSKSNVKTPRDNLQQEGDIDFTTTNKTEFYGKTGERTSEIRPKTNSMITGEFDGTTMNQ
;
A
#
# COMPACT_ATOMS: atom_id res chain seq x y z
N GLU A 1 -61.65 -32.72 -138.60
CA GLU A 1 -61.99 -32.22 -137.25
C GLU A 1 -62.42 -33.42 -136.40
N ARG A 2 -61.81 -33.67 -135.22
CA ARG A 2 -62.12 -34.88 -134.43
C ARG A 2 -63.28 -34.58 -133.46
N PRO A 3 -64.36 -35.38 -133.43
CA PRO A 3 -65.48 -35.13 -132.53
C PRO A 3 -65.06 -35.31 -131.07
N LYS A 4 -65.47 -34.38 -130.21
CA LYS A 4 -65.20 -34.43 -128.77
C LYS A 4 -66.09 -35.48 -128.11
N PRO A 5 -65.58 -36.27 -127.14
CA PRO A 5 -66.37 -37.29 -126.47
C PRO A 5 -67.49 -36.65 -125.64
N ILE A 6 -68.72 -37.10 -125.86
CA ILE A 6 -69.90 -36.63 -125.14
C ILE A 6 -69.96 -37.36 -123.80
N ARG A 7 -69.85 -36.60 -122.70
CA ARG A 7 -70.10 -37.12 -121.35
C ARG A 7 -71.59 -37.00 -121.04
N GLN A 8 -72.23 -38.14 -120.82
CA GLN A 8 -73.60 -38.21 -120.33
C GLN A 8 -73.64 -37.60 -118.92
N HIS A 9 -74.47 -36.59 -118.70
CA HIS A 9 -74.67 -36.04 -117.37
C HIS A 9 -75.75 -36.86 -116.65
N SER A 10 -75.44 -37.30 -115.42
CA SER A 10 -76.41 -37.98 -114.56
C SER A 10 -77.34 -36.95 -113.96
N ASN A 11 -78.66 -37.16 -114.08
CA ASN A 11 -79.69 -36.31 -113.48
C ASN A 11 -80.08 -36.78 -112.06
N LEU A 12 -79.36 -37.74 -111.49
CA LEU A 12 -79.70 -38.31 -110.20
C LEU A 12 -79.19 -37.40 -109.07
N ARG A 13 -80.11 -36.67 -108.44
CA ARG A 13 -79.86 -36.01 -107.15
C ARG A 13 -80.26 -36.96 -106.03
N GLN A 14 -79.40 -37.13 -105.03
CA GLN A 14 -79.76 -37.86 -103.84
C GLN A 14 -80.75 -36.99 -103.05
N GLU A 15 -82.04 -37.34 -103.11
CA GLU A 15 -83.08 -36.65 -102.34
C GLU A 15 -83.25 -37.31 -100.97
N GLY A 16 -83.48 -36.49 -99.95
CA GLY A 16 -83.67 -36.90 -98.56
C GLY A 16 -82.48 -36.59 -97.66
N SER A 17 -82.78 -36.26 -96.40
CA SER A 17 -81.79 -36.21 -95.32
C SER A 17 -81.43 -37.64 -94.92
N MET A 18 -80.13 -37.93 -94.75
CA MET A 18 -79.67 -39.24 -94.28
C MET A 18 -79.47 -39.16 -92.76
N ASP A 19 -80.29 -39.91 -92.01
CA ASP A 19 -80.19 -39.97 -90.56
C ASP A 19 -79.07 -40.95 -90.16
N PHE A 20 -78.02 -40.42 -89.53
CA PHE A 20 -76.89 -41.21 -89.03
C PHE A 20 -77.08 -41.67 -87.58
N THR A 21 -78.27 -41.46 -87.02
CA THR A 21 -78.60 -41.90 -85.67
C THR A 21 -78.84 -43.40 -85.67
N THR A 22 -78.09 -44.11 -84.84
CA THR A 22 -78.27 -45.56 -84.68
C THR A 22 -79.29 -45.86 -83.59
N MET A 23 -79.95 -47.01 -83.64
CA MET A 23 -80.89 -47.44 -82.58
C MET A 23 -80.26 -47.39 -81.18
N ASN A 24 -78.95 -47.65 -81.08
CA ASN A 24 -78.22 -47.58 -79.82
C ASN A 24 -78.19 -46.15 -79.25
N GLN A 25 -77.96 -45.14 -80.10
CA GLN A 25 -77.96 -43.73 -79.69
C GLN A 25 -79.34 -43.27 -79.21
N LEU A 26 -80.43 -43.79 -79.78
CA LEU A 26 -81.79 -43.48 -79.33
C LEU A 26 -82.18 -44.23 -78.04
N GLN A 27 -81.63 -45.42 -77.83
CA GLN A 27 -82.02 -46.29 -76.72
C GLN A 27 -81.21 -46.04 -75.44
N PHE A 28 -79.99 -45.52 -75.58
CA PHE A 28 -79.05 -45.27 -74.48
C PHE A 28 -78.70 -43.78 -74.39
N GLU A 29 -79.72 -42.96 -74.17
CA GLU A 29 -79.53 -41.55 -73.82
C GLU A 29 -79.09 -41.41 -72.34
N GLU A 30 -78.28 -40.40 -72.06
CA GLU A 30 -77.85 -40.08 -70.69
C GLU A 30 -79.07 -39.64 -69.87
N LYS A 31 -79.47 -40.47 -68.90
CA LYS A 31 -80.51 -40.10 -67.94
C LYS A 31 -79.89 -39.23 -66.85
N PRO A 32 -80.49 -38.07 -66.51
CA PRO A 32 -80.04 -37.30 -65.37
C PRO A 32 -80.21 -38.16 -64.11
N PHE A 33 -79.14 -38.33 -63.36
CA PHE A 33 -79.18 -38.97 -62.06
C PHE A 33 -79.06 -37.90 -60.97
N GLU A 34 -79.80 -38.07 -59.89
CA GLU A 34 -79.68 -37.21 -58.73
C GLU A 34 -78.51 -37.68 -57.85
N LYS A 35 -77.65 -36.74 -57.44
CA LYS A 35 -76.57 -37.06 -56.50
C LYS A 35 -77.17 -37.30 -55.12
N VAL A 36 -77.11 -38.54 -54.64
CA VAL A 36 -77.54 -38.87 -53.28
C VAL A 36 -76.64 -38.13 -52.28
N SER A 37 -77.24 -37.34 -51.40
CA SER A 37 -76.52 -36.66 -50.33
C SER A 37 -76.08 -37.66 -49.26
N GLN A 38 -74.85 -37.53 -48.77
CA GLN A 38 -74.34 -38.39 -47.70
C GLN A 38 -75.02 -38.02 -46.38
N PHE A 39 -75.77 -38.94 -45.79
CA PHE A 39 -76.37 -38.76 -44.47
C PHE A 39 -75.33 -39.04 -43.38
N ARG A 40 -74.94 -38.01 -42.62
CA ARG A 40 -74.10 -38.15 -41.43
C ARG A 40 -74.95 -37.92 -40.18
N PRO A 41 -75.17 -38.94 -39.34
CA PRO A 41 -75.95 -38.77 -38.11
C PRO A 41 -75.26 -37.73 -37.23
N HIS A 42 -76.02 -36.74 -36.75
CA HIS A 42 -75.55 -35.80 -35.73
C HIS A 42 -75.68 -36.48 -34.37
N THR A 43 -74.56 -36.72 -33.70
CA THR A 43 -74.55 -37.08 -32.27
C THR A 43 -74.37 -35.79 -31.46
N THR A 44 -75.31 -35.50 -30.55
CA THR A 44 -75.27 -34.28 -29.70
C THR A 44 -74.64 -34.55 -28.33
N GLU A 45 -74.27 -35.80 -28.06
CA GLU A 45 -73.73 -36.18 -26.76
C GLU A 45 -72.24 -35.86 -26.69
N LYS A 46 -71.91 -34.84 -25.89
CA LYS A 46 -70.54 -34.58 -25.46
C LYS A 46 -70.24 -35.54 -24.31
N LEU A 47 -69.09 -36.19 -24.35
CA LEU A 47 -68.59 -36.95 -23.20
C LEU A 47 -68.45 -35.96 -22.04
N THR A 48 -69.40 -35.99 -21.10
CA THR A 48 -69.42 -35.13 -19.92
C THR A 48 -69.01 -36.00 -18.74
N GLY A 49 -67.79 -35.78 -18.28
CA GLY A 49 -67.20 -36.49 -17.16
C GLY A 49 -65.86 -35.84 -16.82
N GLU A 50 -65.58 -35.70 -15.54
CA GLU A 50 -64.26 -35.28 -15.09
C GLU A 50 -63.25 -36.38 -15.40
N PHE A 51 -62.18 -36.03 -16.09
CA PHE A 51 -61.08 -36.96 -16.36
C PHE A 51 -60.14 -36.96 -15.15
N ASP A 52 -60.07 -38.09 -14.45
CA ASP A 52 -59.02 -38.31 -13.47
C ASP A 52 -57.73 -38.75 -14.19
N GLY A 53 -56.85 -37.78 -14.41
CA GLY A 53 -55.54 -37.98 -15.01
C GLY A 53 -54.45 -38.35 -14.02
N THR A 54 -54.79 -38.60 -12.75
CA THR A 54 -53.80 -38.99 -11.75
C THR A 54 -53.39 -40.44 -11.96
N THR A 55 -52.07 -40.68 -11.98
CA THR A 55 -51.52 -42.03 -12.12
C THR A 55 -50.88 -42.47 -10.83
N THR A 56 -50.83 -43.79 -10.60
CA THR A 56 -50.18 -44.37 -9.42
C THR A 56 -48.74 -43.88 -9.25
N ASN A 57 -48.03 -43.64 -10.36
CA ASN A 57 -46.66 -43.14 -10.32
C ASN A 57 -46.57 -41.70 -9.79
N GLN A 58 -47.47 -40.81 -10.24
CA GLN A 58 -47.54 -39.42 -9.79
C GLN A 58 -47.85 -39.33 -8.29
N VAL A 59 -48.70 -40.23 -7.77
CA VAL A 59 -49.07 -40.25 -6.34
C VAL A 59 -47.94 -40.86 -5.49
N MET A 60 -47.33 -41.94 -5.95
CA MET A 60 -46.37 -42.72 -5.13
C MET A 60 -44.94 -42.18 -5.18
N PHE A 61 -44.54 -41.49 -6.26
CA PHE A 61 -43.16 -41.05 -6.49
C PHE A 61 -43.04 -39.54 -6.70
N GLY A 62 -43.87 -38.76 -6.01
CA GLY A 62 -43.75 -37.31 -5.96
C GLY A 62 -42.39 -36.87 -5.38
N ALA A 63 -41.93 -35.69 -5.78
CA ALA A 63 -40.70 -35.11 -5.24
C ALA A 63 -40.86 -34.84 -3.73
N GLN A 64 -40.17 -35.62 -2.90
CA GLN A 64 -40.12 -35.41 -1.47
C GLN A 64 -38.92 -34.54 -1.11
N SER A 65 -39.17 -33.38 -0.49
CA SER A 65 -38.09 -32.55 0.02
C SER A 65 -37.48 -33.22 1.25
N GLY A 66 -36.24 -33.69 1.14
CA GLY A 66 -35.47 -34.22 2.25
C GLY A 66 -34.88 -33.10 3.10
N GLU A 67 -34.86 -33.28 4.43
CA GLU A 67 -34.18 -32.34 5.33
C GLU A 67 -32.67 -32.36 5.10
N ARG A 68 -32.05 -31.17 5.11
CA ARG A 68 -30.59 -31.07 4.97
C ARG A 68 -29.92 -31.61 6.25
N PRO A 69 -28.90 -32.48 6.15
CA PRO A 69 -28.19 -32.96 7.32
C PRO A 69 -27.52 -31.80 8.05
N HIS A 70 -27.53 -31.87 9.39
CA HIS A 70 -26.85 -30.89 10.23
C HIS A 70 -25.33 -31.10 10.16
N MET A 71 -24.57 -30.01 9.99
CA MET A 71 -23.11 -30.07 10.02
C MET A 71 -22.62 -30.31 11.45
N ILE A 72 -22.03 -31.47 11.70
CA ILE A 72 -21.40 -31.80 12.99
C ILE A 72 -19.93 -31.41 12.91
N LYS A 73 -19.51 -30.39 13.68
CA LYS A 73 -18.09 -30.09 13.91
C LYS A 73 -17.64 -30.80 15.19
N PRO A 74 -16.71 -31.77 15.13
CA PRO A 74 -16.17 -32.39 16.33
C PRO A 74 -15.42 -31.34 17.17
N LYS A 75 -15.58 -31.40 18.49
CA LYS A 75 -14.76 -30.60 19.41
C LYS A 75 -13.31 -31.09 19.31
N GLY A 76 -12.37 -30.16 19.19
CA GLY A 76 -10.94 -30.50 19.18
C GLY A 76 -10.47 -30.90 20.58
N ASN A 77 -9.78 -32.04 20.68
CA ASN A 77 -9.21 -32.56 21.93
C ASN A 77 -7.70 -32.25 22.06
N LEU A 78 -7.20 -31.26 21.33
CA LEU A 78 -5.78 -30.92 21.36
C LEU A 78 -5.49 -30.09 22.62
N GLU A 79 -4.92 -30.72 23.63
CA GLU A 79 -4.30 -30.03 24.76
C GLU A 79 -2.84 -29.72 24.41
N LEU A 80 -2.51 -28.43 24.32
CA LEU A 80 -1.12 -28.00 24.23
C LEU A 80 -0.47 -28.24 25.59
N GLU A 81 0.59 -29.04 25.61
CA GLU A 81 1.35 -29.30 26.83
C GLU A 81 1.89 -27.98 27.39
N LYS A 82 1.54 -27.66 28.64
CA LYS A 82 2.04 -26.46 29.33
C LYS A 82 3.46 -26.72 29.83
N GLY A 83 4.44 -26.65 28.93
CA GLY A 83 5.86 -26.68 29.24
C GLY A 83 6.48 -25.28 29.19
N THR A 84 7.41 -24.99 30.09
CA THR A 84 8.31 -23.83 29.94
C THR A 84 9.44 -24.20 28.99
N PHE A 85 9.61 -23.44 27.90
CA PHE A 85 10.75 -23.62 27.01
C PHE A 85 12.04 -23.15 27.71
N SER A 86 13.06 -24.02 27.78
CA SER A 86 14.38 -23.61 28.25
C SER A 86 15.05 -22.72 27.21
N ASN A 87 15.26 -21.44 27.56
CA ASN A 87 15.94 -20.45 26.73
C ASN A 87 17.44 -20.35 27.05
N GLU A 88 17.98 -21.36 27.73
CA GLU A 88 19.39 -21.47 28.07
C GLU A 88 20.10 -22.23 26.94
N THR A 89 21.01 -21.53 26.26
CA THR A 89 21.85 -22.09 25.21
C THR A 89 23.29 -22.10 25.68
N THR A 90 24.10 -23.00 25.14
CA THR A 90 25.54 -23.09 25.46
C THR A 90 26.25 -21.75 25.27
N ASN A 91 25.87 -20.98 24.24
CA ASN A 91 26.43 -19.65 24.00
C ASN A 91 26.13 -18.67 25.15
N LYS A 92 24.88 -18.64 25.64
CA LYS A 92 24.48 -17.76 26.75
C LYS A 92 25.13 -18.14 28.08
N SER A 93 25.37 -19.44 28.31
CA SER A 93 26.00 -19.92 29.54
C SER A 93 27.52 -19.73 29.51
N GLU A 94 28.18 -19.98 28.38
CA GLU A 94 29.65 -20.01 28.29
C GLU A 94 30.27 -18.64 28.00
N PHE A 95 29.59 -17.76 27.25
CA PHE A 95 30.15 -16.48 26.78
C PHE A 95 29.54 -15.28 27.52
N GLN A 96 29.70 -15.26 28.85
CA GLN A 96 29.26 -14.12 29.66
C GLN A 96 30.30 -12.99 29.69
N GLN A 97 29.84 -11.76 29.91
CA GLN A 97 30.73 -10.62 30.06
C GLN A 97 31.45 -10.68 31.41
N TRP A 98 32.74 -11.02 31.38
CA TRP A 98 33.60 -10.99 32.57
C TRP A 98 34.09 -9.57 32.84
N GLN A 99 34.01 -9.12 34.09
CA GLN A 99 34.62 -7.86 34.50
C GLN A 99 36.13 -8.05 34.64
N LEU A 100 36.90 -7.60 33.64
CA LEU A 100 38.36 -7.56 33.72
C LEU A 100 38.81 -6.27 34.42
N SER A 101 39.56 -6.39 35.51
CA SER A 101 40.23 -5.26 36.16
C SER A 101 41.41 -4.78 35.30
N LYS A 102 41.50 -3.46 35.08
CA LYS A 102 42.67 -2.86 34.43
C LYS A 102 43.93 -3.14 35.27
N SER A 103 45.03 -3.47 34.60
CA SER A 103 46.32 -3.62 35.28
C SER A 103 46.79 -2.27 35.84
N ASN A 104 47.49 -2.31 36.98
CA ASN A 104 48.07 -1.11 37.58
C ASN A 104 49.26 -0.63 36.72
N VAL A 105 49.06 0.44 35.95
CA VAL A 105 50.12 1.10 35.19
C VAL A 105 50.94 1.98 36.13
N LYS A 106 52.24 1.71 36.27
CA LYS A 106 53.16 2.57 37.03
C LYS A 106 53.67 3.69 36.11
N THR A 107 53.30 4.94 36.41
CA THR A 107 53.87 6.13 35.75
C THR A 107 55.23 6.47 36.37
N PRO A 108 56.30 6.70 35.59
CA PRO A 108 57.58 7.17 36.12
C PRO A 108 57.41 8.56 36.75
N ARG A 109 58.09 8.80 37.87
CA ARG A 109 58.18 10.12 38.49
C ARG A 109 59.45 10.83 38.01
N ASP A 110 59.33 12.12 37.72
CA ASP A 110 60.48 12.99 37.46
C ASP A 110 61.18 13.33 38.78
N ASN A 111 62.51 13.32 38.77
CA ASN A 111 63.36 13.56 39.93
C ASN A 111 64.22 14.83 39.79
N LEU A 112 63.99 15.66 38.78
CA LEU A 112 64.76 16.89 38.58
C LEU A 112 64.36 17.93 39.64
N GLN A 113 65.29 18.27 40.53
CA GLN A 113 65.17 19.38 41.48
C GLN A 113 66.29 20.39 41.19
N GLN A 114 65.96 21.68 41.21
CA GLN A 114 66.97 22.74 41.13
C GLN A 114 67.62 22.88 42.51
N GLU A 115 68.88 22.51 42.64
CA GLU A 115 69.65 22.66 43.88
C GLU A 115 70.45 23.97 43.89
N GLY A 116 70.56 24.59 45.08
CA GLY A 116 71.41 25.74 45.36
C GLY A 116 70.67 27.07 45.45
N ASP A 117 71.02 27.87 46.45
CA ASP A 117 70.60 29.26 46.57
C ASP A 117 71.52 30.14 45.71
N ILE A 118 70.94 30.88 44.77
CA ILE A 118 71.69 31.84 43.94
C ILE A 118 71.65 33.19 44.66
N ASP A 119 72.82 33.73 45.00
CA ASP A 119 72.92 35.09 45.53
C ASP A 119 72.80 36.13 44.41
N PHE A 120 71.77 36.98 44.51
CA PHE A 120 71.50 38.08 43.58
C PHE A 120 72.00 39.44 44.10
N THR A 121 72.78 39.45 45.19
CA THR A 121 73.43 40.66 45.67
C THR A 121 74.62 41.01 44.79
N THR A 122 74.74 42.29 44.43
CA THR A 122 75.83 42.80 43.60
C THR A 122 76.69 43.72 44.45
N THR A 123 77.97 43.85 44.08
CA THR A 123 78.93 44.73 44.78
C THR A 123 78.43 46.17 44.91
N ASN A 124 77.68 46.66 43.91
CA ASN A 124 77.07 47.98 43.96
C ASN A 124 76.09 48.13 45.14
N LYS A 125 75.21 47.14 45.36
CA LYS A 125 74.24 47.15 46.46
C LYS A 125 74.92 47.10 47.83
N THR A 126 76.08 46.45 47.95
CA THR A 126 76.80 46.32 49.23
C THR A 126 77.70 47.52 49.54
N GLU A 127 78.32 48.10 48.51
CA GLU A 127 79.34 49.14 48.70
C GLU A 127 78.75 50.57 48.73
N PHE A 128 77.69 50.82 47.95
CA PHE A 128 77.12 52.16 47.77
C PHE A 128 75.75 52.28 48.45
N TYR A 129 75.73 52.19 49.78
CA TYR A 129 74.55 52.55 50.58
C TYR A 129 74.64 54.00 51.08
N GLY A 130 73.50 54.65 51.24
CA GLY A 130 73.44 56.05 51.68
C GLY A 130 73.94 56.21 53.12
N LYS A 131 75.08 56.86 53.30
CA LYS A 131 75.62 57.23 54.62
C LYS A 131 75.12 58.60 55.02
N THR A 132 74.55 58.74 56.21
CA THR A 132 74.17 60.04 56.77
C THR A 132 75.41 60.75 57.33
N GLY A 133 75.72 61.94 56.84
CA GLY A 133 76.79 62.79 57.38
C GLY A 133 76.33 63.57 58.62
N GLU A 134 77.26 63.86 59.52
CA GLU A 134 77.00 64.68 60.70
C GLU A 134 76.73 66.14 60.31
N ARG A 135 75.74 66.78 60.94
CA ARG A 135 75.38 68.17 60.65
C ARG A 135 76.36 69.11 61.34
N THR A 136 77.01 69.98 60.57
CA THR A 136 77.92 70.99 61.14
C THR A 136 77.15 72.07 61.90
N SER A 137 77.73 72.52 63.02
CA SER A 137 77.20 73.62 63.82
C SER A 137 77.63 74.98 63.28
N GLU A 138 76.72 75.96 63.30
CA GLU A 138 77.02 77.34 62.89
C GLU A 138 77.88 78.07 63.93
N ILE A 139 78.94 78.77 63.48
CA ILE A 139 79.83 79.57 64.33
C ILE A 139 79.46 81.06 64.18
N ARG A 140 79.14 81.73 65.28
CA ARG A 140 78.90 83.20 65.32
C ARG A 140 80.03 83.91 66.08
N PRO A 141 80.76 84.87 65.47
CA PRO A 141 81.77 85.65 66.17
C PRO A 141 81.13 86.66 67.14
N LYS A 142 81.72 86.82 68.33
CA LYS A 142 81.25 87.79 69.34
C LYS A 142 81.72 89.21 68.99
N THR A 143 80.79 90.13 68.80
CA THR A 143 81.09 91.56 68.63
C THR A 143 80.46 92.37 69.76
N ASN A 144 81.20 92.57 70.84
CA ASN A 144 80.87 93.61 71.81
C ASN A 144 82.16 94.25 72.33
N SER A 145 82.78 95.07 71.49
CA SER A 145 83.81 96.01 71.93
C SER A 145 83.16 97.38 72.06
N MET A 146 82.61 97.66 73.23
CA MET A 146 82.22 99.02 73.60
C MET A 146 83.50 99.76 74.01
N ILE A 147 83.98 100.71 73.20
CA ILE A 147 84.99 101.66 73.66
C ILE A 147 84.23 102.72 74.46
N THR A 148 84.13 102.52 75.77
CA THR A 148 83.61 103.48 76.74
C THR A 148 84.78 103.97 77.58
N GLY A 149 85.56 104.90 77.02
CA GLY A 149 86.64 105.58 77.71
C GLY A 149 86.75 107.00 77.17
N GLU A 150 86.72 107.98 78.07
CA GLU A 150 86.97 109.40 77.75
C GLU A 150 88.44 109.55 77.30
N PHE A 151 88.67 110.25 76.19
CA PHE A 151 90.00 110.48 75.61
C PHE A 151 90.70 111.59 76.39
N ASP A 152 91.73 111.25 77.17
CA ASP A 152 92.49 112.15 78.04
C ASP A 152 93.84 112.55 77.45
N GLY A 153 93.94 112.63 76.12
CA GLY A 153 95.16 113.02 75.42
C GLY A 153 95.63 114.43 75.82
N THR A 154 96.51 114.52 76.80
CA THR A 154 97.25 115.75 77.12
C THR A 154 98.43 115.87 76.17
N THR A 155 98.46 116.92 75.37
CA THR A 155 99.68 117.31 74.66
C THR A 155 100.58 118.08 75.64
N MET A 156 101.88 117.79 75.66
CA MET A 156 102.86 118.58 76.39
C MET A 156 104.12 118.67 75.54
N ASN A 157 104.58 119.90 75.31
CA ASN A 157 105.71 120.27 74.45
C ASN A 157 105.33 120.31 72.97
N GLN A 158 105.42 121.49 72.34
CA GLN A 158 106.65 122.10 71.77
C GLN A 158 107.23 121.23 70.66
#